data_AF-A0A9D8RNG7-F1
#
_entry.id   AF-A0A9D8RNG7-F1
#
_cell.length_a   1.000
_cell.length_b   1.000
_cell.length_c   1.000
_cell.angle_alpha   90.00
_cell.angle_beta   90.00
_cell.angle_gamma   90.00
#
_symmetry.space_group_name_H-M   'P 1'
#
loop_
_entity.id
_entity.type
_entity.pdbx_description
1 polymer ?
#
loop_
_entity_poly.entity_id
_entity_poly.type
_entity_poly.pdbx_seq_one_letter_code
_entity_poly.pdbx_strand_id
1 'polypeptide(L)'
;MGKNFQKNIEAADGTIEIAQEAIESLLRTERWQPESASETAMEGASAESLKALYEVPHLEVKSIDVERLTFLSSEDIIDRFLRTEPRRIVAEEGEVEQEITTSADIDDEEDMVSEELAEVYLAQGLKDMAKETYRKLSLLNPEKSVYFAQIIANIDSNN
;
A
#
# COMPACT_ATOMS: atom_id res chain seq x y z
N MET A 1 -39.01 8.01 -16.50
CA MET A 1 -38.45 8.32 -17.83
C MET A 1 -36.98 8.68 -17.65
N GLY A 2 -36.08 7.69 -17.68
CA GLY A 2 -34.65 7.92 -17.46
C GLY A 2 -34.00 8.50 -18.72
N LYS A 3 -33.42 9.69 -18.62
CA LYS A 3 -32.58 10.25 -19.70
C LYS A 3 -31.16 9.74 -19.47
N ASN A 4 -30.72 8.85 -20.35
CA ASN A 4 -29.32 8.42 -20.44
C ASN A 4 -28.48 9.65 -20.81
N PHE A 5 -27.69 10.15 -19.85
CA PHE A 5 -26.63 11.11 -20.13
C PHE A 5 -25.37 10.33 -20.45
N GLN A 6 -25.14 10.06 -21.73
CA GLN A 6 -23.82 9.65 -22.22
C GLN A 6 -22.88 10.84 -22.09
N LYS A 7 -22.01 10.84 -21.08
CA LYS A 7 -20.84 11.73 -21.05
C LYS A 7 -19.68 10.98 -21.65
N ASN A 8 -19.33 11.32 -22.89
CA ASN A 8 -18.00 11.06 -23.42
C ASN A 8 -17.04 11.97 -22.64
N ILE A 9 -16.32 11.37 -21.69
CA ILE A 9 -15.18 12.00 -21.05
C ILE A 9 -13.97 11.45 -21.81
N GLU A 10 -13.54 12.16 -22.85
CA GLU A 10 -12.27 11.84 -23.51
C GLU A 10 -11.14 12.25 -22.56
N ALA A 11 -10.54 11.24 -21.92
CA ALA A 11 -9.35 11.40 -21.11
C ALA A 11 -8.13 11.36 -22.03
N ALA A 12 -7.71 12.53 -22.50
CA ALA A 12 -6.35 12.73 -22.97
C ALA A 12 -5.61 13.59 -21.94
N ASP A 13 -4.46 13.08 -21.50
CA ASP A 13 -3.39 13.81 -20.82
C ASP A 13 -3.67 14.37 -19.41
N GLY A 14 -4.57 13.73 -18.66
CA GLY A 14 -4.76 14.00 -17.23
C GLY A 14 -5.35 15.38 -16.89
N THR A 15 -5.71 16.16 -17.90
CA THR A 15 -6.39 17.45 -17.75
C THR A 15 -7.85 17.27 -18.11
N ILE A 16 -8.74 17.36 -17.11
CA ILE A 16 -10.18 17.27 -17.35
C ILE A 16 -10.66 18.64 -17.85
N GLU A 17 -10.82 18.78 -19.17
CA GLU A 17 -11.45 19.96 -19.76
C GLU A 17 -12.98 19.90 -19.55
N ILE A 18 -13.44 20.52 -18.46
CA ILE A 18 -14.87 20.70 -18.23
C ILE A 18 -15.33 21.90 -19.06
N ALA A 19 -16.16 21.65 -20.07
CA ALA A 19 -16.77 22.73 -20.86
C ALA A 19 -17.50 23.74 -19.93
N GLN A 20 -17.32 25.04 -20.20
CA GLN A 20 -17.87 26.12 -19.35
C GLN A 20 -19.38 25.96 -19.10
N GLU A 21 -20.12 25.48 -20.09
CA GLU A 21 -21.57 25.25 -20.00
C GLU A 21 -21.93 24.15 -18.97
N ALA A 22 -21.05 23.16 -18.76
CA ALA A 22 -21.22 22.15 -17.73
C ALA A 22 -20.95 22.69 -16.32
N ILE A 23 -20.02 23.64 -16.18
CA ILE A 23 -19.75 24.35 -14.91
C ILE A 23 -20.94 25.25 -14.55
N GLU A 24 -21.47 26.02 -15.51
CA GLU A 24 -22.64 26.88 -15.30
C GLU A 24 -23.89 26.09 -14.95
N SER A 25 -24.07 24.91 -15.55
CA SER A 25 -25.15 23.99 -15.19
C SER A 25 -25.00 23.50 -13.75
N LEU A 26 -23.79 23.09 -13.35
CA LEU A 26 -23.51 22.61 -11.99
C LEU A 26 -23.77 23.70 -10.93
N LEU A 27 -23.29 24.92 -11.17
CA LEU A 27 -23.47 26.07 -10.28
C LEU A 27 -24.94 26.51 -10.17
N ARG A 28 -25.75 26.26 -11.21
CA ARG A 28 -27.20 26.52 -11.16
C ARG A 28 -27.93 25.52 -10.28
N THR A 29 -27.48 24.26 -10.25
CA THR A 29 -28.01 23.21 -9.38
C THR A 29 -27.56 23.34 -7.92
N GLU A 30 -26.33 23.80 -7.67
CA GLU A 30 -25.82 24.02 -6.30
C GLU A 30 -26.04 25.44 -5.78
N ARG A 31 -26.85 26.25 -6.47
CA ARG A 31 -27.31 27.51 -5.91
C ARG A 31 -28.26 27.20 -4.75
N TRP A 32 -27.71 27.18 -3.53
CA TRP A 32 -28.46 27.05 -2.30
C TRP A 32 -29.64 28.01 -2.31
N GLN A 33 -30.84 27.46 -2.45
CA GLN A 33 -32.07 28.20 -2.22
C GLN A 33 -32.43 27.94 -0.76
N PRO A 34 -32.50 28.97 0.10
CA PRO A 34 -33.06 28.79 1.42
C PRO A 34 -34.52 28.40 1.25
N GLU A 35 -34.82 27.11 1.26
CA GLU A 35 -36.17 26.63 1.46
C GLU A 35 -36.59 27.10 2.85
N SER A 36 -37.42 28.14 2.87
CA SER A 36 -38.11 28.68 4.06
C SER A 36 -37.23 29.27 5.17
N ALA A 37 -36.36 30.21 4.84
CA ALA A 37 -36.17 31.33 5.77
C ALA A 37 -37.43 32.21 5.67
N SER A 38 -38.41 31.95 6.53
CA SER A 38 -39.63 32.75 6.63
C SER A 38 -39.28 34.24 6.70
N GLU A 39 -39.86 35.05 5.82
CA GLU A 39 -39.72 36.51 5.70
C GLU A 39 -40.23 37.30 6.94
N THR A 40 -40.39 36.70 8.11
CA THR A 40 -41.02 37.34 9.29
C THR A 40 -40.09 37.48 10.49
N ALA A 41 -38.79 37.68 10.27
CA ALA A 41 -37.85 38.00 11.36
C ALA A 41 -36.89 39.14 11.00
N MET A 42 -37.37 40.13 10.25
CA MET A 42 -36.69 41.41 10.08
C MET A 42 -37.48 42.53 10.75
N GLU A 43 -37.55 42.51 12.07
CA GLU A 43 -37.80 43.71 12.85
C GLU A 43 -37.16 43.54 14.23
N GLY A 44 -35.91 44.01 14.39
CA GLY A 44 -35.30 44.12 15.73
C GLY A 44 -33.81 43.79 15.88
N ALA A 45 -33.07 43.41 14.84
CA ALA A 45 -31.62 43.24 14.98
C ALA A 45 -30.93 44.62 15.07
N SER A 46 -30.57 45.05 16.28
CA SER A 46 -29.73 46.24 16.51
C SER A 46 -28.42 46.11 15.71
N ALA A 47 -27.96 47.21 15.12
CA ALA A 47 -26.72 47.26 14.35
C ALA A 47 -25.49 46.76 15.14
N GLU A 48 -25.53 46.83 16.47
CA GLU A 48 -24.50 46.26 17.36
C GLU A 48 -24.45 44.73 17.33
N SER A 49 -25.61 44.05 17.19
CA SER A 49 -25.68 42.59 17.10
C SER A 49 -25.20 42.07 15.74
N LEU A 50 -25.43 42.82 14.66
CA LEU A 50 -24.85 42.49 13.35
C LEU A 50 -23.34 42.67 13.35
N LYS A 51 -22.83 43.72 14.00
CA LYS A 51 -21.39 43.98 14.13
C LYS A 51 -20.65 42.86 14.87
N ALA A 52 -21.26 42.31 15.93
CA ALA A 52 -20.71 41.17 16.67
C ALA A 52 -20.70 39.86 15.85
N LEU A 53 -21.62 39.69 14.89
CA LEU A 53 -21.63 38.54 13.98
C LEU A 53 -20.53 38.61 12.90
N TYR A 54 -20.10 39.82 12.54
CA TYR A 54 -19.03 40.04 11.54
C TYR A 54 -17.63 40.16 12.17
N GLU A 55 -17.53 40.05 13.50
CA GLU A 55 -16.26 40.11 14.19
C GLU A 55 -15.55 38.75 14.04
N VAL A 56 -14.65 38.68 13.07
CA VAL A 56 -13.90 37.45 12.75
C VAL A 56 -13.12 37.04 14.01
N PRO A 57 -13.41 35.87 14.62
CA PRO A 57 -12.66 35.43 15.79
C PRO A 57 -11.20 35.27 15.38
N HIS A 58 -10.32 36.02 16.04
CA HIS A 58 -8.87 35.89 15.84
C HIS A 58 -8.43 34.58 16.48
N LEU A 59 -8.55 33.50 15.71
CA LEU A 59 -8.03 32.21 16.09
C LEU A 59 -6.50 32.30 16.07
N GLU A 60 -5.88 32.25 17.24
CA GLU A 60 -4.43 32.10 17.35
C GLU A 60 -4.03 30.81 16.61
N VAL A 61 -3.41 30.98 15.45
CA VAL A 61 -2.92 29.86 14.64
C VAL A 61 -1.70 29.29 15.31
N LYS A 62 -1.89 28.27 16.16
CA LYS A 62 -0.79 27.42 16.61
C LYS A 62 -0.14 26.80 15.38
N SER A 63 1.18 26.92 15.26
CA SER A 63 1.93 26.27 14.18
C SER A 63 1.73 24.76 14.28
N ILE A 64 1.08 24.18 13.28
CA ILE A 64 0.84 22.75 13.21
C ILE A 64 2.05 22.11 12.55
N ASP A 65 2.61 21.09 13.22
CA ASP A 65 3.67 20.25 12.68
C ASP A 65 3.08 19.30 11.62
N VAL A 66 3.27 19.65 10.34
CA VAL A 66 2.71 18.92 9.19
C VAL A 66 3.35 17.54 9.05
N GLU A 67 4.62 17.39 9.42
CA GLU A 67 5.33 16.10 9.31
C GLU A 67 4.69 15.06 10.22
N ARG A 68 4.31 15.49 11.44
CA ARG A 68 3.63 14.65 12.42
C ARG A 68 2.21 14.23 12.00
N LEU A 69 1.55 15.00 11.12
CA LEU A 69 0.26 14.64 10.54
C LEU A 69 0.38 13.61 9.41
N THR A 70 1.54 13.56 8.76
CA THR A 70 1.82 12.61 7.66
C THR A 70 2.56 11.35 8.10
N PHE A 71 3.14 11.35 9.29
CA PHE A 71 3.84 10.19 9.84
C PHE A 71 2.81 9.13 10.25
N LEU A 72 2.83 8.00 9.55
CA LEU A 72 2.04 6.83 9.91
C LEU A 72 2.88 5.92 10.81
N SER A 73 2.49 5.78 12.07
CA SER A 73 3.06 4.77 12.96
C SER A 73 2.59 3.37 12.55
N SER A 74 3.35 2.34 12.94
CA SER A 74 2.88 0.95 12.86
C SER A 74 1.53 0.78 13.53
N GLU A 75 1.29 1.48 14.64
CA GLU A 75 0.00 1.44 15.36
C GLU A 75 -1.14 2.02 14.51
N ASP A 76 -0.90 3.14 13.79
CA ASP A 76 -1.90 3.77 12.91
C ASP A 76 -2.23 2.87 11.71
N ILE A 77 -1.23 2.16 11.20
CA ILE A 77 -1.39 1.20 10.11
C ILE A 77 -2.23 0.01 10.58
N ILE A 78 -1.97 -0.50 11.79
CA ILE A 78 -2.73 -1.60 12.39
C ILE A 78 -4.18 -1.16 12.65
N ASP A 79 -4.39 0.01 13.25
CA ASP A 79 -5.73 0.55 13.50
C ASP A 79 -6.52 0.76 12.21
N ARG A 80 -5.89 1.30 11.16
CA ARG A 80 -6.51 1.45 9.84
C ARG A 80 -6.87 0.09 9.24
N PHE A 81 -6.02 -0.91 9.42
CA PHE A 81 -6.27 -2.28 8.95
C PHE A 81 -7.45 -2.91 9.68
N LEU A 82 -7.50 -2.82 11.01
CA LEU A 82 -8.57 -3.37 11.84
C LEU A 82 -9.94 -2.70 11.58
N ARG A 83 -9.96 -1.43 11.21
CA ARG A 83 -11.18 -0.69 10.83
C ARG A 83 -11.67 -1.00 9.42
N THR A 84 -10.80 -1.53 8.56
CA THR A 84 -11.18 -1.88 7.20
C THR A 84 -11.98 -3.19 7.23
N GLU A 85 -13.02 -3.29 6.40
CA GLU A 85 -13.82 -4.52 6.26
C GLU A 85 -12.91 -5.76 6.12
N PRO A 86 -13.23 -6.89 6.79
CA PRO A 86 -12.40 -8.08 6.73
C PRO A 86 -12.34 -8.57 5.28
N ARG A 87 -11.20 -8.32 4.63
CA ARG A 87 -10.93 -8.82 3.28
C ARG A 87 -10.73 -10.33 3.37
N ARG A 88 -11.80 -11.08 3.13
CA ARG A 88 -11.71 -12.53 2.92
C ARG A 88 -11.01 -12.76 1.58
N ILE A 89 -9.92 -13.52 1.60
CA ILE A 89 -9.32 -14.03 0.36
C ILE A 89 -10.35 -15.00 -0.25
N VAL A 90 -10.93 -14.61 -1.38
CA VAL A 90 -11.84 -15.45 -2.18
C VAL A 90 -11.14 -15.62 -3.51
N ALA A 91 -10.82 -16.85 -3.88
CA ALA A 91 -10.34 -17.13 -5.24
C ALA A 91 -11.44 -16.74 -6.24
N GLU A 92 -11.08 -15.99 -7.29
CA GLU A 92 -12.01 -15.71 -8.38
C GLU A 92 -12.26 -17.00 -9.18
N GLU A 93 -13.50 -17.24 -9.62
CA GLU A 93 -13.83 -18.41 -10.45
C GLU A 93 -13.05 -18.33 -11.77
N GLY A 94 -11.97 -19.11 -11.87
CA GLY A 94 -11.13 -19.19 -13.06
C GLY A 94 -9.64 -18.92 -12.82
N GLU A 95 -9.22 -18.54 -11.62
CA GLU A 95 -7.80 -18.62 -11.25
C GLU A 95 -7.40 -20.09 -11.19
N VAL A 96 -6.48 -20.48 -12.06
CA VAL A 96 -5.83 -21.78 -11.97
C VAL A 96 -5.28 -21.92 -10.55
N GLU A 97 -5.71 -22.96 -9.84
CA GLU A 97 -5.02 -23.45 -8.65
C GLU A 97 -3.61 -23.85 -9.12
N GLN A 98 -2.70 -22.89 -9.19
CA GLN A 98 -1.28 -23.21 -9.24
C GLN A 98 -1.02 -23.93 -7.93
N GLU A 99 -0.84 -25.24 -8.01
CA GLU A 99 -0.41 -26.06 -6.90
C GLU A 99 0.91 -25.46 -6.42
N ILE A 100 0.85 -24.72 -5.32
CA ILE A 100 2.04 -24.20 -4.66
C ILE A 100 2.68 -25.39 -3.97
N THR A 101 3.47 -26.15 -4.71
CA THR A 101 4.26 -27.24 -4.15
C THR A 101 5.30 -26.62 -3.23
N THR A 102 5.32 -27.03 -1.96
CA THR A 102 6.33 -26.55 -1.00
C THR A 102 7.70 -27.20 -1.20
N SER A 103 7.82 -28.12 -2.16
CA SER A 103 9.11 -28.69 -2.57
C SER A 103 9.82 -27.70 -3.48
N ALA A 104 11.11 -27.51 -3.26
CA ALA A 104 11.94 -26.83 -4.23
C ALA A 104 11.99 -27.69 -5.51
N ASP A 105 11.63 -27.10 -6.66
CA ASP A 105 11.93 -27.66 -7.97
C ASP A 105 13.44 -27.55 -8.18
N ILE A 106 14.15 -28.61 -7.80
CA ILE A 106 15.56 -28.78 -8.10
C ILE A 106 15.57 -29.49 -9.45
N ASP A 107 15.99 -28.82 -10.53
CA ASP A 107 16.22 -29.50 -11.80
C ASP A 107 17.20 -30.65 -11.52
N ASP A 108 16.74 -31.89 -11.73
CA ASP A 108 17.48 -33.14 -11.54
C ASP A 108 18.64 -33.29 -12.55
N GLU A 109 19.27 -32.20 -13.01
CA GLU A 109 20.60 -32.30 -13.59
C GLU A 109 21.52 -32.79 -12.48
N GLU A 110 21.87 -34.07 -12.62
CA GLU A 110 22.45 -35.02 -11.68
C GLU A 110 23.86 -34.61 -11.19
N ASP A 111 23.98 -33.41 -10.62
CA ASP A 111 25.18 -32.99 -9.92
C ASP A 111 25.30 -33.86 -8.67
N MET A 112 26.24 -34.80 -8.67
CA MET A 112 26.54 -35.61 -7.50
C MET A 112 27.04 -34.71 -6.36
N VAL A 113 26.17 -34.41 -5.39
CA VAL A 113 26.46 -33.54 -4.24
C VAL A 113 26.76 -34.39 -3.00
N SER A 114 27.96 -34.30 -2.44
CA SER A 114 28.30 -34.91 -1.14
C SER A 114 29.08 -33.96 -0.24
N GLU A 115 29.08 -34.24 1.06
CA GLU A 115 29.88 -33.48 2.03
C GLU A 115 31.38 -33.60 1.74
N GLU A 116 31.87 -34.81 1.43
CA GLU A 116 33.29 -34.99 1.09
C GLU A 116 33.68 -34.22 -0.17
N LEU A 117 32.77 -34.10 -1.16
CA LEU A 117 33.04 -33.29 -2.35
C LEU A 117 33.19 -31.81 -2.00
N ALA A 118 32.35 -31.28 -1.11
CA ALA A 118 32.47 -29.91 -0.62
C ALA A 118 33.81 -29.68 0.11
N GLU A 119 34.25 -30.65 0.92
CA GLU A 119 35.56 -30.61 1.58
C GLU A 119 36.73 -30.59 0.59
N VAL A 120 36.64 -31.39 -0.48
CA VAL A 120 37.63 -31.36 -1.56
C VAL A 120 37.68 -29.99 -2.23
N TYR A 121 36.54 -29.35 -2.48
CA TYR A 121 36.52 -27.98 -3.02
C TYR A 121 37.18 -26.98 -2.07
N LEU A 122 36.97 -27.10 -0.76
CA LEU A 122 37.67 -26.25 0.23
C LEU A 122 39.18 -26.48 0.21
N ALA A 123 39.63 -27.74 0.15
CA ALA A 123 41.04 -28.08 0.07
C ALA A 123 41.71 -27.53 -1.19
N GLN A 124 40.95 -27.42 -2.29
CA GLN A 124 41.39 -26.79 -3.55
C GLN A 124 41.32 -25.25 -3.52
N GLY A 125 40.77 -24.65 -2.46
CA GLY A 125 40.56 -23.20 -2.37
C GLY A 125 39.34 -22.69 -3.14
N LEU A 126 38.51 -23.57 -3.71
CA LEU A 126 37.29 -23.25 -4.45
C LEU A 126 36.13 -23.00 -3.48
N LYS A 127 36.24 -21.93 -2.68
CA LYS A 127 35.26 -21.61 -1.62
C LYS A 127 33.83 -21.43 -2.15
N ASP A 128 33.67 -20.84 -3.32
CA ASP A 128 32.33 -20.58 -3.87
C ASP A 128 31.61 -21.87 -4.28
N MET A 129 32.32 -22.79 -4.94
CA MET A 129 31.80 -24.11 -5.26
C MET A 129 31.44 -24.89 -3.99
N ALA A 130 32.31 -24.87 -2.97
CA ALA A 130 32.03 -25.52 -1.69
C ALA A 130 30.75 -24.97 -1.03
N LYS A 131 30.57 -23.64 -1.02
CA LYS A 131 29.37 -23.00 -0.49
C LYS A 131 28.11 -23.42 -1.25
N GLU A 132 28.19 -23.50 -2.57
CA GLU A 132 27.08 -23.96 -3.39
C GLU A 132 26.70 -25.41 -3.09
N THR A 133 27.70 -26.30 -2.99
CA THR A 133 27.50 -27.71 -2.59
C THR A 133 26.83 -27.81 -1.22
N TYR A 134 27.26 -27.06 -0.21
CA TYR A 134 26.63 -27.05 1.12
C TYR A 134 25.20 -26.48 1.12
N ARG A 135 24.90 -25.49 0.26
CA ARG A 135 23.52 -25.00 0.08
C ARG A 135 22.62 -26.07 -0.52
N LYS A 136 23.08 -26.76 -1.58
CA LYS A 136 22.36 -27.90 -2.16
C LYS A 136 22.11 -29.00 -1.11
N LEU A 137 23.11 -29.36 -0.32
CA LEU A 137 22.98 -30.33 0.78
C LEU A 137 21.98 -29.90 1.86
N SER A 138 21.86 -28.59 2.14
CA SER A 138 20.90 -28.04 3.10
C SER A 138 19.46 -28.21 2.64
N LEU A 139 19.21 -28.07 1.33
CA LEU A 139 17.90 -28.25 0.72
C LEU A 139 17.51 -29.74 0.68
N LEU A 140 18.47 -30.61 0.34
CA LEU A 140 18.27 -32.06 0.30
C LEU A 140 18.12 -32.67 1.70
N ASN A 141 18.78 -32.11 2.71
CA ASN A 141 18.79 -32.63 4.09
C ASN A 141 18.37 -31.54 5.08
N PRO A 142 17.07 -31.21 5.18
CA PRO A 142 16.59 -30.13 6.02
C PRO A 142 16.94 -30.32 7.51
N GLU A 143 17.04 -31.55 7.99
CA GLU A 143 17.45 -31.87 9.37
C GLU A 143 18.88 -31.41 9.70
N LYS A 144 19.76 -31.36 8.69
CA LYS A 144 21.16 -30.92 8.81
C LYS A 144 21.38 -29.49 8.32
N SER A 145 20.32 -28.78 7.91
CA SER A 145 20.41 -27.41 7.36
C SER A 145 21.21 -26.45 8.25
N VAL A 146 20.99 -26.49 9.57
CA VAL A 146 21.70 -25.64 10.54
C VAL A 146 23.20 -25.93 10.57
N TYR A 147 23.60 -27.21 10.45
CA TYR A 147 25.01 -27.61 10.42
C TYR A 147 25.71 -27.05 9.18
N PHE A 148 25.10 -27.22 8.00
CA PHE A 148 25.65 -26.69 6.76
C PHE A 148 25.70 -25.15 6.73
N ALA A 149 24.67 -24.48 7.29
CA ALA A 149 24.67 -23.03 7.41
C ALA A 149 25.84 -22.51 8.28
N GLN A 150 26.17 -23.21 9.37
CA GLN A 150 27.33 -22.87 10.19
C GLN A 150 28.65 -23.02 9.43
N ILE A 151 28.81 -24.09 8.64
CA ILE A 151 29.98 -24.28 7.80
C ILE A 151 30.13 -23.15 6.78
N ILE A 152 29.04 -22.78 6.10
CA ILE A 152 29.03 -21.67 5.13
C ILE A 152 29.46 -20.36 5.82
N ALA A 153 28.92 -20.06 7.00
CA ALA A 153 29.28 -18.86 7.76
C ALA A 153 30.77 -18.84 8.16
N ASN A 154 31.34 -20.01 8.51
CA ASN A 154 32.77 -20.13 8.82
C ASN A 154 33.65 -19.88 7.57
N ILE A 155 33.22 -20.36 6.40
CA ILE A 155 33.94 -20.15 5.13
C ILE A 155 33.98 -18.65 4.77
N ASP A 156 32.85 -17.94 4.94
CA ASP A 156 32.76 -16.51 4.66
C ASP A 156 33.56 -15.65 5.66
N SER A 157 33.62 -16.07 6.93
CA SER A 157 34.38 -15.38 7.98
C SER A 157 35.91 -15.52 7.83
N ASN A 158 36.38 -16.60 7.19
CA ASN A 158 37.80 -16.90 7.04
C ASN A 158 38.38 -16.33 5.72
N ASN A 159 37.94 -15.13 5.35
CA ASN A 159 38.30 -14.41 4.11
C ASN A 159 38.83 -13.02 4.42
#